data_AF-A0A7Z2GCG5-F1
#
_entry.id   AF-A0A7Z2GCG5-F1
#
_cell.length_a   1.000
_cell.length_b   1.000
_cell.length_c   1.000
_cell.angle_alpha   90.00
_cell.angle_beta   90.00
_cell.angle_gamma   90.00
#
_symmetry.space_group_name_H-M   'P 1'
#
loop_
_entity.id
_entity.type
_entity.pdbx_description
1 polymer ?
#
loop_
_entity_poly.entity_id
_entity_poly.type
_entity_poly.pdbx_seq_one_letter_code
_entity_poly.pdbx_strand_id
1 'polypeptide(L)'
;MRSPRAWLEVVLDANNEAGARAHLAALLHSPLGVYVAQTAFVHGAMRVQLDIAPEDIDFTMHTLISSVPQATIGALRPRIVSRGA
;
A
#
# COMPACT_ATOMS: atom_id res chain seq x y z
N MET A 1 17.77 -14.51 -11.07
CA MET A 1 16.32 -14.45 -11.41
C MET A 1 15.74 -13.28 -10.62
N ARG A 2 14.99 -12.36 -11.23
CA ARG A 2 14.24 -11.35 -10.46
C ARG A 2 13.05 -12.05 -9.83
N SER A 3 12.93 -11.98 -8.51
CA SER A 3 11.75 -12.48 -7.81
C SER A 3 10.52 -11.67 -8.25
N PRO A 4 9.34 -12.28 -8.40
CA PRO A 4 8.15 -11.57 -8.87
C PRO A 4 7.77 -10.47 -7.87
N ARG A 5 7.35 -9.30 -8.38
CA ARG A 5 6.79 -8.22 -7.54
C ARG A 5 5.62 -8.75 -6.72
N ALA A 6 5.28 -8.05 -5.65
CA ALA A 6 4.18 -8.40 -4.78
C ALA A 6 3.19 -7.25 -4.64
N TRP A 7 1.91 -7.61 -4.48
CA TRP A 7 0.85 -6.73 -4.06
C TRP A 7 0.77 -6.72 -2.55
N LEU A 8 0.90 -5.55 -1.94
CA LEU A 8 0.61 -5.35 -0.53
C LEU A 8 -0.67 -4.51 -0.40
N GLU A 9 -1.67 -5.05 0.29
CA GLU A 9 -2.85 -4.30 0.67
C GLU A 9 -2.55 -3.48 1.94
N VAL A 10 -2.94 -2.21 1.93
CA VAL A 10 -2.86 -1.31 3.08
C VAL A 10 -4.21 -0.61 3.22
N VAL A 11 -4.76 -0.62 4.42
CA VAL A 11 -6.00 0.09 4.74
C VAL A 11 -5.65 1.28 5.62
N LEU A 12 -5.98 2.48 5.17
CA LEU A 12 -5.79 3.71 5.93
C LEU A 12 -7.06 3.96 6.73
N ASP A 13 -7.06 3.48 7.97
CA ASP A 13 -8.19 3.65 8.87
C ASP A 13 -8.30 5.10 9.32
N ALA A 14 -9.53 5.61 9.32
CA ALA A 14 -9.85 6.95 9.80
C ALA A 14 -11.31 7.03 10.24
N ASN A 15 -11.59 7.91 11.20
CA ASN A 15 -12.94 8.13 11.72
C ASN A 15 -13.87 8.82 10.70
N ASN A 16 -13.31 9.43 9.66
CA ASN A 16 -14.05 10.11 8.60
C ASN A 16 -13.23 10.19 7.30
N GLU A 17 -13.89 10.58 6.22
CA GLU A 17 -13.29 10.69 4.88
C GLU A 17 -12.12 11.69 4.82
N ALA A 18 -12.23 12.81 5.55
CA ALA A 18 -11.18 13.82 5.58
C ALA A 18 -9.88 13.27 6.21
N GLY A 19 -10.00 12.48 7.28
CA GLY A 19 -8.87 11.78 7.91
C GLY A 19 -8.27 10.73 6.99
N ALA A 20 -9.11 9.94 6.30
CA ALA A 20 -8.64 8.96 5.32
C ALA A 20 -7.85 9.62 4.19
N ARG A 21 -8.30 10.79 3.72
CA ARG A 21 -7.59 11.58 2.70
C ARG A 21 -6.29 12.20 3.22
N ALA A 22 -6.25 12.62 4.49
CA ALA A 22 -5.01 13.09 5.11
C ALA A 22 -3.96 11.97 5.23
N HIS A 23 -4.38 10.76 5.63
CA HIS A 23 -3.50 9.59 5.67
C HIS A 23 -3.00 9.21 4.28
N LEU A 24 -3.88 9.26 3.26
CA LEU A 24 -3.47 9.02 1.88
C LEU A 24 -2.45 10.06 1.42
N ALA A 25 -2.65 11.35 1.74
CA ALA A 25 -1.68 12.39 1.41
C ALA A 25 -0.33 12.16 2.10
N ALA A 26 -0.32 11.76 3.38
CA ALA A 26 0.91 11.40 4.09
C ALA A 26 1.64 10.22 3.41
N LEU A 27 0.90 9.19 2.99
CA LEU A 27 1.47 8.06 2.25
C LEU A 27 2.04 8.48 0.89
N LEU A 28 1.31 9.28 0.12
CA LEU A 28 1.74 9.74 -1.21
C LEU A 28 2.96 10.67 -1.16
N HIS A 29 3.11 11.44 -0.09
CA HIS A 29 4.29 12.28 0.14
C HIS A 29 5.42 11.56 0.89
N SER A 30 5.22 10.30 1.27
CA SER A 30 6.27 9.44 1.81
C SER A 30 7.08 8.80 0.68
N PRO A 31 8.24 8.18 1.00
CA PRO A 31 8.97 7.36 0.04
C PRO A 31 8.13 6.23 -0.59
N LEU A 32 6.99 5.85 0.02
CA LEU A 32 6.12 4.80 -0.51
C LEU A 32 5.15 5.26 -1.58
N GLY A 33 5.03 6.57 -1.82
CA GLY A 33 4.14 7.11 -2.84
C GLY A 33 4.42 6.52 -4.23
N VAL A 34 5.68 6.17 -4.52
CA VAL A 34 6.10 5.57 -5.80
C VAL A 34 5.65 4.12 -5.98
N TYR A 35 5.30 3.42 -4.90
CA TYR A 35 4.79 2.04 -4.95
C TYR A 35 3.26 1.99 -5.02
N VAL A 36 2.56 3.11 -4.84
CA VAL A 36 1.08 3.15 -4.89
C VAL A 36 0.60 2.87 -6.32
N ALA A 37 -0.07 1.74 -6.48
CA ALA A 37 -0.63 1.32 -7.77
C ALA A 37 -2.12 1.66 -7.88
N GLN A 38 -2.87 1.53 -6.79
CA GLN A 38 -4.31 1.77 -6.75
C GLN A 38 -4.74 2.33 -5.40
N THR A 39 -5.78 3.16 -5.42
CA THR A 39 -6.46 3.65 -4.23
C THR A 39 -7.97 3.53 -4.44
N ALA A 40 -8.71 3.19 -3.39
CA ALA A 40 -10.16 3.09 -3.43
C ALA A 40 -10.75 3.41 -2.06
N PHE A 41 -11.76 4.28 -2.01
CA PHE A 41 -12.53 4.52 -0.80
C PHE A 41 -13.74 3.57 -0.78
N VAL A 42 -13.72 2.59 0.12
CA VAL A 42 -14.73 1.52 0.18
C VAL A 42 -15.16 1.32 1.63
N HIS A 43 -16.47 1.31 1.88
CA HIS A 43 -17.06 1.11 3.21
C HIS A 43 -16.47 2.01 4.31
N GLY A 44 -16.16 3.27 3.99
CA GLY A 44 -15.63 4.23 4.95
C GLY A 44 -14.12 4.15 5.19
N ALA A 45 -13.40 3.28 4.49
CA ALA A 45 -11.96 3.13 4.60
C ALA A 45 -11.26 3.39 3.26
N MET A 46 -10.06 3.98 3.32
CA MET A 46 -9.21 4.14 2.13
C MET A 46 -8.31 2.92 1.97
N ARG A 47 -8.57 2.11 0.96
CA ARG A 47 -7.73 0.98 0.57
C ARG A 47 -6.66 1.45 -0.41
N VAL A 48 -5.43 1.02 -0.19
CA VAL A 48 -4.28 1.30 -1.03
C VAL A 48 -3.63 -0.02 -1.39
N GLN A 49 -3.27 -0.18 -2.66
CA GLN A 49 -2.51 -1.31 -3.14
C GLN A 49 -1.11 -0.86 -3.54
N LEU A 50 -0.09 -1.48 -2.96
CA LEU A 50 1.31 -1.22 -3.27
C LEU A 50 1.87 -2.32 -4.19
N ASP A 51 2.57 -1.93 -5.25
CA ASP A 51 3.33 -2.81 -6.15
C ASP A 51 4.81 -2.82 -5.75
N ILE A 52 5.21 -3.75 -4.90
CA ILE A 52 6.56 -3.74 -4.31
C ILE A 52 7.47 -4.77 -4.97
N ALA A 53 8.73 -4.40 -5.18
CA ALA A 53 9.75 -5.37 -5.51
C ALA A 53 10.10 -6.19 -4.24
N PRO A 54 10.47 -7.47 -4.35
CA PRO A 54 10.78 -8.29 -3.18
C PRO A 54 11.94 -7.76 -2.34
N GLU A 55 12.92 -7.14 -2.99
CA GLU A 55 14.04 -6.45 -2.33
C GLU A 55 13.63 -5.24 -1.49
N ASP A 56 12.45 -4.66 -1.75
CA ASP A 56 11.97 -3.45 -1.08
C ASP A 56 11.00 -3.74 0.08
N ILE A 57 10.76 -5.01 0.43
CA ILE A 57 9.77 -5.40 1.45
C ILE A 57 10.11 -4.79 2.82
N ASP A 58 11.34 -4.98 3.30
CA ASP A 58 11.75 -4.49 4.62
C ASP A 58 11.65 -2.97 4.70
N PHE A 59 12.13 -2.29 3.66
CA PHE A 59 12.00 -0.84 3.50
C PHE A 59 10.52 -0.40 3.52
N THR A 60 9.66 -1.11 2.79
CA THR A 60 8.23 -0.82 2.72
C THR A 60 7.59 -0.91 4.10
N MET A 61 7.84 -2.00 4.83
CA MET A 61 7.26 -2.24 6.15
C MET A 61 7.72 -1.18 7.17
N HIS A 62 9.02 -0.89 7.21
CA HIS A 62 9.57 0.13 8.11
C HIS A 62 9.01 1.53 7.81
N THR A 63 8.88 1.87 6.53
CA THR A 63 8.36 3.18 6.12
C THR A 63 6.85 3.28 6.37
N LEU A 64 6.07 2.22 6.16
CA LEU A 64 4.63 2.19 6.47
C LEU A 64 4.38 2.49 7.95
N ILE A 65 5.07 1.75 8.83
CA ILE A 65 4.97 1.91 10.28
C ILE A 65 5.35 3.33 10.72
N SER A 66 6.32 3.95 10.04
CA SER A 66 6.82 5.28 10.41
C SER A 66 5.96 6.42 9.87
N SER A 67 5.49 6.32 8.62
CA SER A 67 4.76 7.39 7.94
C SER A 67 3.26 7.35 8.21
N VAL A 68 2.69 6.16 8.39
CA VAL A 68 1.25 5.99 8.61
C VAL A 68 1.00 4.87 9.64
N PRO A 69 1.39 5.06 10.92
CA PRO A 69 1.34 4.02 11.96
C PRO A 69 -0.06 3.46 12.23
N GLN A 70 -1.10 4.22 11.87
CA GLN A 70 -2.51 3.85 12.00
C GLN A 70 -3.04 3.03 10.81
N ALA A 71 -2.20 2.72 9.82
CA ALA A 71 -2.60 1.89 8.70
C ALA A 71 -2.63 0.40 9.09
N THR A 72 -3.70 -0.28 8.70
CA THR A 72 -3.78 -1.73 8.79
C THR A 72 -3.03 -2.35 7.60
N ILE A 73 -2.05 -3.20 7.91
CA ILE A 73 -1.29 -3.94 6.90
C ILE A 73 -2.05 -5.23 6.57
N GLY A 74 -2.46 -5.34 5.31
CA GLY A 74 -3.20 -6.48 4.78
C GLY A 74 -2.31 -7.56 4.20
N ALA A 75 -2.90 -8.39 3.32
CA ALA A 75 -2.20 -9.51 2.74
C ALA A 75 -1.11 -9.06 1.74
N LEU A 76 0.06 -9.71 1.83
CA LEU A 76 1.09 -9.68 0.80
C LEU A 76 0.85 -10.85 -0.18
N ARG A 77 0.67 -10.55 -1.46
CA ARG A 77 0.38 -11.55 -2.50
C ARG A 77 1.37 -11.43 -3.65
N PRO A 78 1.89 -12.53 -4.22
CA PRO A 78 2.67 -12.44 -5.45
C PRO A 78 1.87 -11.78 -6.56
N ARG A 79 2.50 -10.87 -7.31
CA ARG A 79 1.95 -10.33 -8.55
C ARG A 79 2.14 -11.38 -9.65
N ILE A 80 1.20 -12.31 -9.73
CA ILE A 80 1.16 -13.28 -10.81
C ILE A 80 0.78 -12.52 -12.08
N VAL A 81 1.73 -12.38 -13.00
CA VAL A 81 1.43 -11.93 -14.36
C VAL A 81 0.74 -13.10 -15.04
N SER A 82 -0.59 -13.05 -15.14
CA SER A 82 -1.30 -13.95 -16.05
C SER A 82 -0.77 -13.67 -17.46
N ARG A 83 0.08 -14.56 -17.99
CA ARG A 83 0.38 -14.59 -19.42
C ARG A 83 -0.96 -14.81 -20.10
N GLY A 84 -1.42 -13.82 -20.86
CA GLY A 84 -2.61 -13.96 -21.70
C GLY A 84 -2.49 -15.24 -22.52
N ALA A 85 -3.58 -16.01 -22.53
CA ALA A 85 -3.79 -17.15 -23.40
C ALA A 85 -3.84 -16.73 -24.88
#